data_AF-A0A246ABB4-F1
#
_entry.id   AF-A0A246ABB4-F1
#
_cell.length_a   1.000
_cell.length_b   1.000
_cell.length_c   1.000
_cell.angle_alpha   90.00
_cell.angle_beta   90.00
_cell.angle_gamma   90.00
#
_symmetry.space_group_name_H-M   'P 1'
#
loop_
_entity.id
_entity.type
_entity.pdbx_description
1 polymer ?
#
loop_
_entity_poly.entity_id
_entity_poly.type
_entity_poly.pdbx_seq_one_letter_code
_entity_poly.pdbx_strand_id
1 'polypeptide(L)'
;MIMLNRKIFFFALMLLTTVHWDKIKAQTLATAELSPPARPFSFPIQLEMRVPFAPTAFRSGSYNHLIYELYLTNFSSTPLKLHQIALIDPRASKAKPIITFDTAQLQPMVKPLGATDSDKLMLAGGQTAVIYIEAITDLRHPFPESLAHRVITTTDSLEGAIISTHQSHLQVLGPPLQGSSWTAVDGPGNHESNHHRRGNLILGGLAINSRRYAIDWKKFRNGVSFAGDSRDVHAYFCYGEPVFAVADGRIVNAKDGLPDNIPGHGAAFHPAVPLTFDGLAGNTIVIDLGNGQYAHYMHLQPKSLRIKTGDYVRKGQMLANIGASGDAREPHLHFEVTTSAHLLVGEGIPYLISRYQLSSAGKRPDQMHTNELPQDGEMIDFEQRKAAHDSSYK
;
A
#
# COMPACT_ATOMS: atom_id res chain seq x y z
N MET A 1 -52.95 9.34 19.76
CA MET A 1 -52.88 10.34 18.66
C MET A 1 -51.40 10.55 18.37
N ILE A 2 -50.98 10.12 17.19
CA ILE A 2 -49.60 9.91 16.76
C ILE A 2 -48.96 11.25 16.38
N MET A 3 -47.79 11.58 16.92
CA MET A 3 -46.91 12.59 16.32
C MET A 3 -45.70 11.89 15.71
N LEU A 4 -45.70 11.92 14.38
CA LEU A 4 -44.75 11.35 13.45
C LEU A 4 -43.50 12.25 13.44
N ASN A 5 -42.34 11.75 13.90
CA ASN A 5 -41.08 12.46 13.76
C ASN A 5 -40.19 11.74 12.74
N ARG A 6 -39.88 12.46 11.65
CA ARG A 6 -39.14 12.01 10.48
C ARG A 6 -37.70 11.63 10.85
N LYS A 7 -37.30 10.40 10.53
CA LYS A 7 -35.88 10.05 10.32
C LYS A 7 -35.74 9.41 8.96
N ILE A 8 -35.07 10.15 8.08
CA ILE A 8 -34.69 9.75 6.72
C ILE A 8 -33.58 8.71 6.88
N PHE A 9 -33.89 7.46 6.55
CA PHE A 9 -32.88 6.42 6.35
C PHE A 9 -32.30 6.57 4.94
N PHE A 10 -31.01 6.87 4.84
CA PHE A 10 -30.27 6.78 3.58
C PHE A 10 -30.03 5.30 3.27
N PHE A 11 -30.79 4.76 2.31
CA PHE A 11 -30.46 3.52 1.60
C PHE A 11 -29.46 3.89 0.50
N ALA A 12 -28.19 3.49 0.66
CA ALA A 12 -27.25 3.48 -0.46
C ALA A 12 -27.44 2.17 -1.22
N LEU A 13 -28.23 2.24 -2.30
CA LEU A 13 -28.40 1.16 -3.27
C LEU A 13 -27.10 1.04 -4.09
N MET A 14 -26.37 -0.06 -3.88
CA MET A 14 -25.16 -0.39 -4.61
C MET A 14 -25.52 -0.81 -6.04
N LEU A 15 -25.52 0.14 -6.97
CA LEU A 15 -25.60 -0.17 -8.40
C LEU A 15 -24.23 -0.68 -8.87
N LEU A 16 -24.12 -2.00 -9.00
CA LEU A 16 -23.06 -2.67 -9.76
C LEU A 16 -23.28 -2.40 -11.25
N THR A 17 -22.67 -1.34 -11.77
CA THR A 17 -22.47 -1.14 -13.21
C THR A 17 -21.01 -0.86 -13.48
N THR A 18 -20.34 -1.89 -14.01
CA THR A 18 -19.18 -1.82 -14.92
C THR A 18 -18.39 -0.50 -14.92
N VAL A 19 -17.35 -0.41 -14.09
CA VAL A 19 -16.23 0.53 -14.27
C VAL A 19 -14.94 -0.27 -14.25
N HIS A 20 -14.74 -1.07 -15.28
CA HIS A 20 -13.42 -1.34 -15.80
C HIS A 20 -13.46 -0.82 -17.23
N TRP A 21 -12.35 -0.28 -17.72
CA TRP A 21 -12.19 0.53 -18.94
C TRP A 21 -12.31 2.04 -18.69
N ASP A 22 -11.23 2.64 -18.15
CA ASP A 22 -10.71 3.97 -18.56
C ASP A 22 -9.40 4.40 -17.83
N LYS A 23 -8.56 3.47 -17.35
CA LYS A 23 -7.26 3.82 -16.72
C LYS A 23 -6.16 4.23 -17.71
N ILE A 24 -6.38 4.15 -19.03
CA ILE A 24 -5.31 4.32 -20.06
C ILE A 24 -5.47 5.59 -20.91
N LYS A 25 -6.61 6.29 -20.87
CA LYS A 25 -6.89 7.43 -21.79
C LYS A 25 -6.86 8.79 -21.10
N ALA A 26 -5.70 9.23 -20.64
CA ALA A 26 -5.45 10.66 -20.39
C ALA A 26 -3.94 10.95 -20.29
N GLN A 27 -3.15 10.54 -21.29
CA GLN A 27 -1.76 11.01 -21.44
C GLN A 27 -1.67 11.83 -22.72
N THR A 28 -1.58 13.15 -22.57
CA THR A 28 -1.58 14.10 -23.69
C THR A 28 -0.17 14.21 -24.31
N LEU A 29 -0.09 14.20 -25.64
CA LEU A 29 1.16 14.44 -26.37
C LEU A 29 1.40 15.96 -26.51
N ALA A 30 2.59 16.43 -26.10
CA ALA A 30 2.99 17.83 -26.21
C ALA A 30 3.28 18.23 -27.66
N THR A 31 2.73 19.37 -28.09
CA THR A 31 3.07 20.07 -29.34
C THR A 31 4.34 20.91 -29.19
N ALA A 32 5.12 21.03 -30.25
CA ALA A 32 6.41 21.72 -30.27
C ALA A 32 6.28 23.24 -30.06
N GLU A 33 7.13 23.82 -29.22
CA GLU A 33 7.20 25.27 -28.97
C GLU A 33 8.36 25.93 -29.73
N LEU A 34 8.08 27.14 -30.24
CA LEU A 34 9.03 28.12 -30.78
C LEU A 34 9.78 28.80 -29.62
N SER A 35 11.06 29.12 -29.83
CA SER A 35 11.93 29.71 -28.80
C SER A 35 11.43 31.09 -28.31
N PRO A 36 11.20 31.28 -26.99
CA PRO A 36 10.73 32.55 -26.45
C PRO A 36 11.86 33.59 -26.29
N PRO A 37 11.53 34.90 -26.24
CA PRO A 37 12.51 35.97 -26.01
C PRO A 37 13.18 35.87 -24.63
N ALA A 38 14.41 36.39 -24.52
CA ALA A 38 15.22 36.34 -23.31
C ALA A 38 14.53 37.07 -22.13
N ARG A 39 14.26 36.35 -21.05
CA ARG A 39 13.62 36.87 -19.83
C ARG A 39 14.65 37.57 -18.92
N PRO A 40 14.27 38.63 -18.19
CA PRO A 40 15.12 39.23 -17.15
C PRO A 40 15.50 38.18 -16.08
N PHE A 41 16.67 38.36 -15.44
CA PHE A 41 17.16 37.42 -14.43
C PHE A 41 16.15 37.24 -13.29
N SER A 42 15.79 35.98 -13.05
CA SER A 42 15.04 35.54 -11.87
C SER A 42 15.82 34.44 -11.17
N PHE A 43 15.88 34.48 -9.84
CA PHE A 43 16.38 33.33 -9.09
C PHE A 43 15.53 32.09 -9.43
N PRO A 44 16.14 30.90 -9.56
CA PRO A 44 15.39 29.67 -9.73
C PRO A 44 14.39 29.49 -8.59
N ILE A 45 13.29 28.77 -8.86
CA ILE A 45 12.35 28.36 -7.82
C ILE A 45 13.13 27.64 -6.70
N GLN A 46 12.98 28.12 -5.46
CA GLN A 46 13.60 27.51 -4.28
C GLN A 46 12.71 26.37 -3.76
N LEU A 47 12.66 25.26 -4.50
CA LEU A 47 11.90 24.06 -4.16
C LEU A 47 12.84 22.87 -4.02
N GLU A 48 12.95 22.32 -2.81
CA GLU A 48 13.67 21.08 -2.59
C GLU A 48 12.79 19.89 -2.99
N MET A 49 13.39 18.92 -3.68
CA MET A 49 12.77 17.66 -4.05
C MET A 49 13.56 16.52 -3.44
N ARG A 50 12.92 15.72 -2.58
CA ARG A 50 13.56 14.56 -1.94
C ARG A 50 12.71 13.31 -2.08
N VAL A 51 13.38 12.21 -2.37
CA VAL A 51 12.80 10.87 -2.26
C VAL A 51 13.60 10.15 -1.16
N PRO A 52 13.10 10.12 0.09
CA PRO A 52 13.86 9.59 1.23
C PRO A 52 14.25 8.12 1.06
N PHE A 53 13.42 7.35 0.35
CA PHE A 53 13.69 5.97 0.00
C PHE A 53 13.44 5.74 -1.49
N ALA A 54 14.51 5.42 -2.22
CA ALA A 54 14.43 5.18 -3.66
C ALA A 54 13.50 3.98 -3.96
N PRO A 55 12.58 4.09 -4.95
CA PRO A 55 11.67 3.02 -5.29
C PRO A 55 12.37 1.81 -5.91
N THR A 56 11.61 0.73 -6.03
CA THR A 56 11.93 -0.41 -6.89
C THR A 56 10.84 -0.55 -7.94
N ALA A 57 11.20 -0.45 -9.22
CA ALA A 57 10.31 -0.71 -10.33
C ALA A 57 10.07 -2.21 -10.43
N PHE A 58 8.81 -2.61 -10.59
CA PHE A 58 8.45 -4.02 -10.68
C PHE A 58 7.33 -4.23 -11.69
N ARG A 59 7.22 -5.46 -12.20
CA ARG A 59 6.11 -5.87 -13.06
C ARG A 59 5.02 -6.50 -12.22
N SER A 60 3.77 -6.18 -12.54
CA SER A 60 2.60 -6.87 -12.00
C SER A 60 1.53 -6.88 -13.09
N GLY A 61 1.19 -8.08 -13.56
CA GLY A 61 0.32 -8.30 -14.70
C GLY A 61 0.87 -7.65 -15.97
N SER A 62 0.01 -6.89 -16.66
CA SER A 62 0.33 -6.23 -17.93
C SER A 62 1.02 -4.86 -17.79
N TYR A 63 1.53 -4.53 -16.61
CA TYR A 63 2.08 -3.21 -16.32
C TYR A 63 3.40 -3.25 -15.56
N ASN A 64 4.20 -2.21 -15.73
CA ASN A 64 5.28 -1.88 -14.80
C ASN A 64 4.76 -0.84 -13.79
N HIS A 65 5.17 -0.97 -12.55
CA HIS A 65 4.75 -0.16 -11.42
C HIS A 65 5.95 0.50 -10.74
N LEU A 66 5.74 1.71 -10.23
CA LEU A 66 6.71 2.45 -9.44
C LEU A 66 5.95 3.27 -8.38
N ILE A 67 6.13 2.92 -7.10
CA ILE A 67 5.39 3.52 -5.97
C ILE A 67 6.38 4.06 -4.93
N TYR A 68 6.27 5.36 -4.59
CA TYR A 68 7.16 6.05 -3.63
C TYR A 68 6.63 7.44 -3.25
N GLU A 69 7.28 8.07 -2.28
CA GLU A 69 6.97 9.42 -1.80
C GLU A 69 7.99 10.43 -2.32
N LEU A 70 7.51 11.49 -2.97
CA LEU A 70 8.29 12.67 -3.31
C LEU A 70 7.94 13.79 -2.33
N TYR A 71 8.92 14.21 -1.55
CA TYR A 71 8.82 15.33 -0.63
C TYR A 71 9.19 16.61 -1.37
N LEU A 72 8.29 17.59 -1.32
CA LEU A 72 8.48 18.92 -1.87
C LEU A 72 8.48 19.93 -0.74
N THR A 73 9.57 20.65 -0.56
CA THR A 73 9.69 21.70 0.47
C THR A 73 9.96 23.04 -0.19
N ASN A 74 9.07 24.02 0.04
CA ASN A 74 9.26 25.37 -0.44
C ASN A 74 10.22 26.12 0.49
N PHE A 75 11.44 26.37 0.05
CA PHE A 75 12.46 27.11 0.80
C PHE A 75 12.36 28.63 0.63
N SER A 76 11.45 29.12 -0.22
CA SER A 76 11.17 30.55 -0.35
C SER A 76 10.12 31.02 0.65
N SER A 77 9.96 32.34 0.76
CA SER A 77 8.84 32.97 1.48
C SER A 77 7.56 33.08 0.65
N THR A 78 7.64 32.85 -0.67
CA THR A 78 6.53 33.06 -1.60
C THR A 78 5.78 31.75 -1.82
N PRO A 79 4.44 31.73 -1.72
CA PRO A 79 3.68 30.52 -2.02
C PRO A 79 3.90 30.02 -3.45
N LEU A 80 4.01 28.70 -3.60
CA LEU A 80 4.18 28.02 -4.88
C LEU A 80 2.96 27.16 -5.18
N LYS A 81 2.27 27.44 -6.29
CA LYS A 81 1.17 26.60 -6.75
C LYS A 81 1.67 25.56 -7.74
N LEU A 82 1.46 24.29 -7.41
CA LEU A 82 1.79 23.15 -8.25
C LEU A 82 0.77 23.01 -9.39
N HIS A 83 1.24 22.78 -10.62
CA HIS A 83 0.39 22.51 -11.78
C HIS A 83 0.60 21.14 -12.39
N GLN A 84 1.86 20.71 -12.48
CA GLN A 84 2.19 19.42 -13.07
C GLN A 84 3.46 18.86 -12.44
N ILE A 85 3.52 17.54 -12.30
CA ILE A 85 4.76 16.82 -12.02
C ILE A 85 4.98 15.81 -13.13
N ALA A 86 6.19 15.80 -13.71
CA ALA A 86 6.57 14.87 -14.75
C ALA A 86 7.73 13.98 -14.28
N LEU A 87 7.66 12.70 -14.61
CA LEU A 87 8.75 11.74 -14.42
C LEU A 87 9.56 11.71 -15.71
N ILE A 88 10.87 11.98 -15.63
CA ILE A 88 11.75 12.08 -16.79
C ILE A 88 12.91 11.07 -16.70
N ASP A 89 13.31 10.51 -17.84
CA ASP A 89 14.57 9.77 -17.96
C ASP A 89 15.70 10.80 -18.14
N PRO A 90 16.62 10.95 -17.17
CA PRO A 90 17.70 11.94 -17.25
C PRO A 90 18.70 11.62 -18.38
N ARG A 91 18.68 10.42 -18.96
CA ARG A 91 19.57 10.00 -20.05
C ARG A 91 18.98 10.24 -21.44
N ALA A 92 17.68 10.56 -21.53
CA ALA A 92 17.01 10.71 -22.82
C ALA A 92 17.41 12.03 -23.51
N SER A 93 17.93 11.94 -24.74
CA SER A 93 18.39 13.08 -25.56
C SER A 93 17.28 14.09 -25.92
N LYS A 94 16.02 13.65 -25.89
CA LYS A 94 14.82 14.49 -25.90
C LYS A 94 14.06 14.16 -24.63
N ALA A 95 14.05 15.06 -23.66
CA ALA A 95 13.44 14.88 -22.33
C ALA A 95 11.89 14.84 -22.38
N LYS A 96 11.33 13.96 -23.20
CA LYS A 96 9.90 13.64 -23.19
C LYS A 96 9.60 12.95 -21.85
N PRO A 97 8.59 13.43 -21.10
CA PRO A 97 8.16 12.75 -19.89
C PRO A 97 7.81 11.28 -20.15
N ILE A 98 8.20 10.42 -19.22
CA ILE A 98 7.72 9.03 -19.12
C ILE A 98 6.25 9.06 -18.74
N ILE A 99 5.92 9.83 -17.68
CA ILE A 99 4.58 10.06 -17.15
C ILE A 99 4.46 11.52 -16.74
N THR A 100 3.26 12.10 -16.89
CA THR A 100 2.88 13.42 -16.36
C THR A 100 1.66 13.28 -15.46
N PHE A 101 1.65 14.02 -14.36
CA PHE A 101 0.52 14.18 -13.45
C PHE A 101 0.09 15.63 -13.49
N ASP A 102 -1.09 15.91 -14.06
CA ASP A 102 -1.64 17.26 -14.12
C ASP A 102 -2.30 17.69 -12.79
N THR A 103 -2.84 18.90 -12.76
CA THR A 103 -3.47 19.48 -11.56
C THR A 103 -4.60 18.60 -11.01
N ALA A 104 -5.41 17.98 -11.87
CA ALA A 104 -6.52 17.15 -11.42
C ALA A 104 -6.02 15.83 -10.81
N GLN A 105 -4.99 15.24 -11.42
CA GLN A 105 -4.36 14.02 -10.90
C GLN A 105 -3.58 14.28 -9.60
N LEU A 106 -2.94 15.45 -9.46
CA LEU A 106 -2.16 15.78 -8.27
C LEU A 106 -3.04 15.97 -7.02
N GLN A 107 -4.26 16.49 -7.13
CA GLN A 107 -5.13 16.76 -5.97
C GLN A 107 -5.24 15.60 -4.95
N PRO A 108 -5.55 14.35 -5.36
CA PRO A 108 -5.59 13.21 -4.43
C PRO A 108 -4.20 12.67 -4.04
N MET A 109 -3.14 13.03 -4.77
CA MET A 109 -1.76 12.57 -4.54
C MET A 109 -1.02 13.40 -3.49
N VAL A 110 -1.42 14.65 -3.27
CA VAL A 110 -0.69 15.60 -2.42
C VAL A 110 -1.24 15.59 -1.00
N LYS A 111 -0.32 15.49 -0.02
CA LYS A 111 -0.61 15.72 1.40
C LYS A 111 0.33 16.80 1.93
N PRO A 112 -0.13 18.05 2.04
CA PRO A 112 0.61 19.08 2.75
C PRO A 112 0.78 18.68 4.22
N LEU A 113 1.97 18.88 4.77
CA LEU A 113 2.26 18.59 6.16
C LEU A 113 1.86 19.79 7.03
N GLY A 114 1.13 19.53 8.12
CA GLY A 114 0.69 20.55 9.07
C GLY A 114 -0.42 21.49 8.59
N ALA A 115 -0.98 21.30 7.38
CA ALA A 115 -2.10 22.09 6.88
C ALA A 115 -3.44 21.50 7.31
N THR A 116 -4.40 22.35 7.64
CA THR A 116 -5.70 21.91 8.16
C THR A 116 -6.86 21.92 7.18
N ASP A 117 -6.87 22.71 6.08
CA ASP A 117 -7.92 22.68 5.02
C ASP A 117 -7.67 23.66 3.83
N SER A 118 -6.42 23.88 3.42
CA SER A 118 -6.09 24.78 2.29
C SER A 118 -6.03 24.06 0.94
N ASP A 119 -6.02 24.81 -0.18
CA ASP A 119 -5.68 24.31 -1.52
C ASP A 119 -4.42 23.43 -1.44
N LYS A 120 -4.56 22.10 -1.59
CA LYS A 120 -3.49 21.12 -1.36
C LYS A 120 -2.30 21.33 -2.30
N LEU A 121 -2.52 22.01 -3.43
CA LEU A 121 -1.49 22.29 -4.42
C LEU A 121 -0.77 23.62 -4.18
N MET A 122 -1.19 24.40 -3.19
CA MET A 122 -0.54 25.64 -2.78
C MET A 122 0.42 25.38 -1.62
N LEU A 123 1.72 25.39 -1.90
CA LEU A 123 2.77 25.25 -0.88
C LEU A 123 3.17 26.62 -0.36
N ALA A 124 2.77 26.95 0.87
CA ALA A 124 3.22 28.16 1.56
C ALA A 124 4.75 28.16 1.74
N GLY A 125 5.33 29.33 2.00
CA GLY A 125 6.76 29.42 2.31
C GLY A 125 7.13 28.60 3.54
N GLY A 126 8.21 27.81 3.46
CA GLY A 126 8.64 26.86 4.48
C GLY A 126 7.81 25.56 4.57
N GLN A 127 6.70 25.45 3.81
CA GLN A 127 5.83 24.29 3.88
C GLN A 127 6.42 23.10 3.11
N THR A 128 6.21 21.90 3.67
CA THR A 128 6.48 20.63 2.99
C THR A 128 5.19 19.94 2.61
N ALA A 129 5.15 19.32 1.44
CA ALA A 129 4.12 18.35 1.07
C ALA A 129 4.74 17.04 0.63
N VAL A 130 4.01 15.96 0.90
CA VAL A 130 4.31 14.63 0.38
C VAL A 130 3.44 14.39 -0.85
N ILE A 131 4.08 14.12 -1.98
CA ILE A 131 3.43 13.67 -3.20
C ILE A 131 3.57 12.15 -3.23
N TYR A 132 2.46 11.45 -3.06
CA TYR A 132 2.43 10.00 -3.19
C TYR A 132 2.38 9.65 -4.66
N ILE A 133 3.49 9.14 -5.20
CA ILE A 133 3.57 8.71 -6.60
C ILE A 133 3.14 7.25 -6.69
N GLU A 134 2.23 6.97 -7.61
CA GLU A 134 1.93 5.66 -8.17
C GLU A 134 2.00 5.82 -9.69
N ALA A 135 3.08 5.33 -10.27
CA ALA A 135 3.38 5.47 -11.69
C ALA A 135 3.27 4.10 -12.35
N ILE A 136 2.47 4.05 -13.43
CA ILE A 136 2.15 2.81 -14.15
C ILE A 136 2.45 3.01 -15.63
N THR A 137 3.21 2.11 -16.24
CA THR A 137 3.47 2.08 -17.67
C THR A 137 3.12 0.72 -18.27
N ASP A 138 2.94 0.67 -19.59
CA ASP A 138 2.81 -0.62 -20.30
C ASP A 138 4.15 -1.39 -20.30
N LEU A 139 4.09 -2.70 -20.55
CA LEU A 139 5.27 -3.58 -20.54
C LEU A 139 6.36 -3.19 -21.55
N ARG A 140 6.03 -2.45 -22.61
CA ARG A 140 6.97 -2.03 -23.65
C ARG A 140 7.78 -0.80 -23.23
N HIS A 141 7.34 -0.10 -22.18
CA HIS A 141 7.98 1.11 -21.66
C HIS A 141 8.35 0.94 -20.18
N PRO A 142 9.32 0.06 -19.84
CA PRO A 142 9.78 -0.09 -18.47
C PRO A 142 10.37 1.22 -17.94
N PHE A 143 10.33 1.38 -16.62
CA PHE A 143 11.02 2.50 -15.98
C PHE A 143 12.54 2.38 -16.19
N PRO A 144 13.24 3.48 -16.47
CA PRO A 144 14.70 3.50 -16.54
C PRO A 144 15.31 3.27 -15.16
N GLU A 145 16.59 2.89 -15.11
CA GLU A 145 17.34 2.66 -13.85
C GLU A 145 17.45 3.88 -12.95
N SER A 146 17.29 5.06 -13.54
CA SER A 146 17.36 6.34 -12.85
C SER A 146 16.26 7.26 -13.35
N LEU A 147 15.71 8.08 -12.46
CA LEU A 147 14.61 8.98 -12.72
C LEU A 147 14.91 10.36 -12.17
N ALA A 148 14.41 11.42 -12.82
CA ALA A 148 14.28 12.73 -12.20
C ALA A 148 12.83 13.23 -12.28
N HIS A 149 12.53 14.28 -11.51
CA HIS A 149 11.22 14.91 -11.47
C HIS A 149 11.31 16.30 -12.06
N ARG A 150 10.40 16.65 -12.97
CA ARG A 150 10.17 18.03 -13.38
C ARG A 150 8.89 18.53 -12.74
N VAL A 151 8.99 19.58 -11.93
CA VAL A 151 7.84 20.24 -11.30
C VAL A 151 7.54 21.51 -12.08
N ILE A 152 6.30 21.65 -12.52
CA ILE A 152 5.78 22.87 -13.15
C ILE A 152 4.87 23.58 -12.16
N THR A 153 5.17 24.86 -11.95
CA THR A 153 4.39 25.78 -11.12
C THR A 153 3.68 26.81 -11.99
N THR A 154 2.90 27.71 -11.40
CA THR A 154 2.21 28.79 -12.15
C THR A 154 3.18 29.72 -12.88
N THR A 155 4.38 29.92 -12.34
CA THR A 155 5.30 30.95 -12.85
C THR A 155 6.49 30.36 -13.60
N ASP A 156 6.93 29.16 -13.26
CA ASP A 156 8.12 28.54 -13.84
C ASP A 156 8.14 27.00 -13.66
N SER A 157 9.19 26.34 -14.14
CA SER A 157 9.44 24.91 -13.95
C SER A 157 10.87 24.63 -13.49
N LEU A 158 11.06 23.55 -12.74
CA LEU A 158 12.39 23.10 -12.33
C LEU A 158 12.51 21.57 -12.41
N GLU A 159 13.75 21.09 -12.55
CA GLU A 159 14.08 19.67 -12.47
C GLU A 159 14.81 19.36 -11.15
N GLY A 160 14.45 18.24 -10.54
CA GLY A 160 15.01 17.77 -9.27
C GLY A 160 16.22 16.85 -9.43
N ALA A 161 16.71 16.35 -8.30
CA ALA A 161 17.80 15.39 -8.26
C ALA A 161 17.43 14.05 -8.92
N ILE A 162 18.44 13.37 -9.46
CA ILE A 162 18.30 12.03 -10.03
C ILE A 162 18.24 11.01 -8.89
N ILE A 163 17.31 10.06 -8.97
CA ILE A 163 17.13 8.95 -8.03
C ILE A 163 17.24 7.60 -8.74
N SER A 164 17.61 6.54 -8.01
CA SER A 164 17.53 5.16 -8.51
C SER A 164 16.09 4.66 -8.52
N THR A 165 15.78 3.72 -9.40
CA THR A 165 14.46 3.05 -9.48
C THR A 165 14.54 1.55 -9.20
N HIS A 166 15.70 0.99 -8.83
CA HIS A 166 15.86 -0.45 -8.51
C HIS A 166 16.62 -0.64 -7.20
N GLN A 167 16.09 -0.08 -6.12
CA GLN A 167 16.77 -0.04 -4.83
C GLN A 167 16.82 -1.39 -4.09
N SER A 168 15.81 -2.25 -4.27
CA SER A 168 15.66 -3.49 -3.50
C SER A 168 15.48 -4.71 -4.40
N HIS A 169 15.89 -5.88 -3.90
CA HIS A 169 15.71 -7.14 -4.61
C HIS A 169 14.23 -7.59 -4.53
N LEU A 170 13.55 -7.76 -5.66
CA LEU A 170 12.15 -8.15 -5.68
C LEU A 170 11.96 -9.63 -5.29
N GLN A 171 11.10 -9.91 -4.30
CA GLN A 171 10.81 -11.28 -3.84
C GLN A 171 9.53 -11.83 -4.45
N VAL A 172 9.56 -13.12 -4.83
CA VAL A 172 8.37 -13.89 -5.24
C VAL A 172 7.98 -14.83 -4.10
N LEU A 173 6.83 -14.56 -3.50
CA LEU A 173 6.33 -15.14 -2.28
C LEU A 173 5.23 -16.17 -2.53
N GLY A 174 5.14 -17.19 -1.66
CA GLY A 174 3.94 -18.01 -1.53
C GLY A 174 2.78 -17.19 -0.95
N PRO A 175 1.52 -17.59 -1.21
CA PRO A 175 0.38 -16.91 -0.61
C PRO A 175 0.41 -17.08 0.93
N PRO A 176 0.17 -16.01 1.70
CA PRO A 176 0.12 -16.08 3.16
C PRO A 176 -1.14 -16.78 3.69
N LEU A 177 -2.11 -17.04 2.80
CA LEU A 177 -3.45 -17.55 3.08
C LEU A 177 -3.85 -18.61 2.05
N GLN A 178 -4.94 -19.32 2.30
CA GLN A 178 -5.51 -20.32 1.39
C GLN A 178 -7.03 -20.16 1.26
N GLY A 179 -7.60 -20.71 0.19
CA GLY A 179 -9.03 -20.67 -0.05
C GLY A 179 -9.48 -19.41 -0.78
N SER A 180 -10.79 -19.19 -0.79
CA SER A 180 -11.43 -18.20 -1.65
C SER A 180 -11.88 -16.94 -0.91
N SER A 181 -12.24 -15.92 -1.70
CA SER A 181 -12.92 -14.69 -1.26
C SER A 181 -12.09 -13.79 -0.36
N TRP A 182 -10.76 -13.77 -0.56
CA TRP A 182 -9.85 -12.85 0.11
C TRP A 182 -9.82 -11.52 -0.60
N THR A 183 -10.14 -10.43 0.08
CA THR A 183 -10.01 -9.09 -0.48
C THR A 183 -8.72 -8.46 0.03
N ALA A 184 -7.91 -7.91 -0.88
CA ALA A 184 -6.78 -7.07 -0.55
C ALA A 184 -7.29 -5.67 -0.16
N VAL A 185 -7.50 -5.42 1.13
CA VAL A 185 -8.00 -4.14 1.63
C VAL A 185 -6.84 -3.22 1.98
N ASP A 186 -6.98 -1.95 1.61
CA ASP A 186 -5.96 -0.92 1.77
C ASP A 186 -4.62 -1.38 1.17
N GLY A 187 -4.69 -2.15 0.08
CA GLY A 187 -3.53 -2.67 -0.62
C GLY A 187 -2.73 -1.57 -1.33
N PRO A 188 -1.65 -1.92 -2.04
CA PRO A 188 -0.91 -0.97 -2.85
C PRO A 188 -1.84 -0.18 -3.77
N GLY A 189 -1.84 1.14 -3.61
CA GLY A 189 -2.69 2.05 -4.37
C GLY A 189 -2.60 3.47 -3.82
N ASN A 190 -3.00 4.45 -4.62
CA ASN A 190 -2.82 5.86 -4.27
C ASN A 190 -4.09 6.59 -3.83
N HIS A 191 -5.13 5.87 -3.43
CA HIS A 191 -6.36 6.49 -2.92
C HIS A 191 -6.09 7.32 -1.67
N GLU A 192 -6.77 8.46 -1.51
CA GLU A 192 -6.48 9.40 -0.41
C GLU A 192 -6.83 8.86 0.98
N SER A 193 -7.78 7.92 1.04
CA SER A 193 -8.17 7.24 2.29
C SER A 193 -7.29 6.04 2.64
N ASN A 194 -6.38 5.61 1.75
CA ASN A 194 -5.57 4.43 1.98
C ASN A 194 -4.60 4.67 3.13
N HIS A 195 -4.91 4.13 4.31
CA HIS A 195 -4.19 4.43 5.55
C HIS A 195 -2.79 3.79 5.61
N HIS A 196 -2.54 2.75 4.80
CA HIS A 196 -1.22 2.17 4.58
C HIS A 196 -0.35 3.12 3.77
N ARG A 197 -0.81 3.49 2.58
CA ARG A 197 -0.11 4.39 1.66
C ARG A 197 0.16 5.75 2.30
N ARG A 198 -0.79 6.30 3.06
CA ARG A 198 -0.69 7.62 3.74
C ARG A 198 -0.05 7.56 5.13
N GLY A 199 0.61 6.44 5.42
CA GLY A 199 1.06 6.02 6.74
C GLY A 199 2.43 6.49 7.21
N ASN A 200 2.98 7.57 6.68
CA ASN A 200 4.32 8.04 7.04
C ASN A 200 4.43 8.37 8.53
N LEU A 201 5.48 7.84 9.17
CA LEU A 201 5.83 8.07 10.56
C LEU A 201 7.21 8.70 10.66
N ILE A 202 7.45 9.49 11.70
CA ILE A 202 8.80 9.97 12.04
C ILE A 202 9.35 9.09 13.15
N LEU A 203 10.35 8.26 12.83
CA LEU A 203 11.03 7.40 13.81
C LEU A 203 12.54 7.63 13.69
N GLY A 204 13.21 7.86 14.82
CA GLY A 204 14.65 8.17 14.84
C GLY A 204 15.03 9.44 14.05
N GLY A 205 14.09 10.38 13.89
CA GLY A 205 14.29 11.60 13.09
C GLY A 205 14.14 11.41 11.57
N LEU A 206 13.74 10.22 11.11
CA LEU A 206 13.55 9.91 9.70
C LEU A 206 12.07 9.68 9.38
N ALA A 207 11.62 10.18 8.24
CA ALA A 207 10.31 9.83 7.71
C ALA A 207 10.36 8.45 7.06
N ILE A 208 9.52 7.53 7.55
CA ILE A 208 9.49 6.12 7.17
C ILE A 208 8.06 5.74 6.78
N ASN A 209 7.92 4.90 5.76
CA ASN A 209 6.65 4.26 5.42
C ASN A 209 6.80 2.74 5.29
N SER A 210 6.74 2.03 6.42
CA SER A 210 6.77 0.56 6.44
C SER A 210 5.59 -0.07 5.68
N ARG A 211 4.44 0.59 5.70
CA ARG A 211 3.17 0.06 5.21
C ARG A 211 2.93 0.33 3.72
N ARG A 212 3.92 0.85 2.98
CA ARG A 212 3.79 1.27 1.57
C ARG A 212 3.17 0.22 0.65
N TYR A 213 3.44 -1.06 0.91
CA TYR A 213 2.94 -2.22 0.16
C TYR A 213 2.18 -3.21 1.06
N ALA A 214 1.74 -2.76 2.24
CA ALA A 214 0.97 -3.60 3.15
C ALA A 214 -0.41 -3.93 2.54
N ILE A 215 -0.95 -5.07 2.95
CA ILE A 215 -2.31 -5.50 2.60
C ILE A 215 -2.98 -6.02 3.86
N ASP A 216 -4.20 -5.54 4.11
CA ASP A 216 -5.11 -6.14 5.07
C ASP A 216 -5.98 -7.17 4.36
N TRP A 217 -5.70 -8.44 4.62
CA TRP A 217 -6.48 -9.54 4.06
C TRP A 217 -7.75 -9.77 4.88
N LYS A 218 -8.88 -9.54 4.24
CA LYS A 218 -10.23 -9.73 4.79
C LYS A 218 -11.05 -10.65 3.90
N LYS A 219 -12.15 -11.19 4.44
CA LYS A 219 -13.16 -11.89 3.62
C LYS A 219 -14.46 -11.11 3.65
N PHE A 220 -15.09 -10.96 2.49
CA PHE A 220 -16.40 -10.34 2.37
C PHE A 220 -17.41 -11.29 1.73
N ARG A 221 -18.65 -11.23 2.20
CA ARG A 221 -19.81 -11.87 1.55
C ARG A 221 -20.89 -10.80 1.39
N ASN A 222 -21.34 -10.58 0.16
CA ASN A 222 -22.33 -9.54 -0.16
C ASN A 222 -21.97 -8.14 0.38
N GLY A 223 -20.67 -7.78 0.33
CA GLY A 223 -20.17 -6.49 0.81
C GLY A 223 -20.00 -6.35 2.32
N VAL A 224 -20.23 -7.41 3.11
CA VAL A 224 -20.08 -7.40 4.57
C VAL A 224 -18.99 -8.39 4.99
N SER A 225 -18.18 -8.04 5.99
CA SER A 225 -17.05 -8.85 6.49
C SER A 225 -17.41 -9.86 7.59
N PHE A 226 -18.65 -9.82 8.09
CA PHE A 226 -19.15 -10.64 9.18
C PHE A 226 -20.61 -11.07 8.97
N ALA A 227 -21.07 -12.05 9.74
CA ALA A 227 -22.47 -12.42 9.86
C ALA A 227 -22.85 -12.58 11.34
N GLY A 228 -23.84 -11.81 11.79
CA GLY A 228 -24.27 -11.80 13.20
C GLY A 228 -23.86 -10.53 13.92
N ASP A 229 -23.41 -10.65 15.16
CA ASP A 229 -22.98 -9.52 15.99
C ASP A 229 -21.62 -8.99 15.53
N SER A 230 -21.57 -7.74 15.07
CA SER A 230 -20.32 -7.08 14.64
C SER A 230 -19.33 -6.84 15.78
N ARG A 231 -19.73 -7.03 17.04
CA ARG A 231 -18.86 -6.93 18.22
C ARG A 231 -18.25 -8.27 18.63
N ASP A 232 -18.61 -9.35 17.97
CA ASP A 232 -18.03 -10.67 18.18
C ASP A 232 -17.01 -10.97 17.08
N VAL A 233 -15.76 -11.20 17.44
CA VAL A 233 -14.71 -11.59 16.48
C VAL A 233 -15.07 -12.87 15.73
N HIS A 234 -15.82 -13.79 16.35
CA HIS A 234 -16.25 -15.04 15.71
C HIS A 234 -17.31 -14.85 14.63
N ALA A 235 -17.95 -13.67 14.55
CA ALA A 235 -18.88 -13.34 13.48
C ALA A 235 -18.17 -13.04 12.15
N TYR A 236 -16.86 -12.70 12.18
CA TYR A 236 -16.10 -12.29 11.00
C TYR A 236 -15.63 -13.49 10.18
N PHE A 237 -15.80 -13.41 8.86
CA PHE A 237 -15.54 -14.54 7.97
C PHE A 237 -14.07 -14.97 7.87
N CYS A 238 -13.14 -14.07 8.21
CA CYS A 238 -11.70 -14.36 8.19
C CYS A 238 -11.14 -14.79 9.56
N TYR A 239 -11.86 -14.57 10.67
CA TYR A 239 -11.33 -14.88 12.00
C TYR A 239 -11.05 -16.37 12.15
N GLY A 240 -9.89 -16.72 12.71
CA GLY A 240 -9.47 -18.10 12.93
C GLY A 240 -8.95 -18.82 11.67
N GLU A 241 -8.96 -18.19 10.49
CA GLU A 241 -8.41 -18.78 9.27
C GLU A 241 -6.88 -18.96 9.38
N PRO A 242 -6.32 -20.05 8.80
CA PRO A 242 -4.90 -20.36 8.93
C PRO A 242 -4.02 -19.40 8.12
N VAL A 243 -2.90 -19.00 8.72
CA VAL A 243 -1.85 -18.17 8.14
C VAL A 243 -0.61 -19.02 7.85
N PHE A 244 0.04 -18.81 6.70
CA PHE A 244 1.13 -19.63 6.20
C PHE A 244 2.41 -18.84 5.91
N ALA A 245 3.56 -19.51 6.07
CA ALA A 245 4.85 -18.97 5.72
C ALA A 245 4.94 -18.68 4.21
N VAL A 246 5.28 -17.45 3.84
CA VAL A 246 5.37 -17.02 2.44
C VAL A 246 6.66 -17.48 1.77
N ALA A 247 7.68 -17.81 2.53
CA ALA A 247 8.97 -18.30 2.05
C ALA A 247 9.58 -19.27 3.05
N ASP A 248 10.63 -19.96 2.61
CA ASP A 248 11.55 -20.59 3.56
C ASP A 248 12.32 -19.48 4.28
N GLY A 249 12.56 -19.62 5.58
CA GLY A 249 13.24 -18.56 6.33
C GLY A 249 13.28 -18.79 7.82
N ARG A 250 14.01 -17.93 8.52
CA ARG A 250 14.13 -17.96 9.98
C ARG A 250 13.11 -17.03 10.60
N ILE A 251 12.44 -17.48 11.66
CA ILE A 251 11.60 -16.63 12.50
C ILE A 251 12.50 -15.75 13.35
N VAL A 252 12.49 -14.44 13.11
CA VAL A 252 13.30 -13.46 13.86
C VAL A 252 12.52 -12.77 14.96
N ASN A 253 11.18 -12.82 14.90
CA ASN A 253 10.29 -12.37 15.96
C ASN A 253 9.01 -13.20 15.96
N ALA A 254 8.55 -13.59 17.14
CA ALA A 254 7.28 -14.25 17.37
C ALA A 254 6.74 -13.78 18.74
N LYS A 255 5.60 -13.09 18.74
CA LYS A 255 4.90 -12.66 19.96
C LYS A 255 3.49 -13.21 19.96
N ASP A 256 3.09 -13.78 21.08
CA ASP A 256 1.76 -14.38 21.27
C ASP A 256 1.19 -14.01 22.66
N GLY A 257 -0.09 -14.24 22.86
CA GLY A 257 -0.80 -14.13 24.13
C GLY A 257 -1.54 -12.82 24.35
N LEU A 258 -1.39 -11.82 23.47
CA LEU A 258 -2.20 -10.60 23.53
C LEU A 258 -3.66 -10.93 23.16
N PRO A 259 -4.65 -10.46 23.94
CA PRO A 259 -6.05 -10.73 23.67
C PRO A 259 -6.53 -10.08 22.36
N ASP A 260 -7.56 -10.66 21.76
CA ASP A 260 -8.29 -10.03 20.67
C ASP A 260 -9.08 -8.82 21.19
N ASN A 261 -9.19 -7.79 20.36
CA ASN A 261 -10.06 -6.66 20.61
C ASN A 261 -11.53 -7.04 20.40
N ILE A 262 -12.41 -6.31 21.06
CA ILE A 262 -13.81 -6.23 20.64
C ILE A 262 -13.85 -5.34 19.39
N PRO A 263 -14.34 -5.83 18.24
CA PRO A 263 -14.35 -5.03 17.02
C PRO A 263 -15.17 -3.74 17.16
N GLY A 264 -14.69 -2.68 16.51
CA GLY A 264 -15.27 -1.36 16.60
C GLY A 264 -14.43 -0.31 15.88
N HIS A 265 -15.06 0.82 15.54
CA HIS A 265 -14.44 1.91 14.82
C HIS A 265 -14.67 3.26 15.52
N GLY A 266 -13.77 4.22 15.31
CA GLY A 266 -13.86 5.55 15.91
C GLY A 266 -13.98 5.47 17.44
N ALA A 267 -14.94 6.20 18.02
CA ALA A 267 -15.19 6.22 19.46
C ALA A 267 -15.71 4.88 20.03
N ALA A 268 -16.14 3.94 19.19
CA ALA A 268 -16.59 2.63 19.65
C ALA A 268 -15.44 1.63 19.85
N PHE A 269 -14.26 1.91 19.29
CA PHE A 269 -13.10 1.04 19.46
C PHE A 269 -12.41 1.27 20.80
N HIS A 270 -12.20 0.17 21.52
CA HIS A 270 -11.42 0.15 22.75
C HIS A 270 -10.49 -1.06 22.68
N PRO A 271 -9.16 -0.86 22.64
CA PRO A 271 -8.24 -1.98 22.56
C PRO A 271 -8.30 -2.79 23.86
N ALA A 272 -8.19 -4.11 23.76
CA ALA A 272 -8.30 -5.02 24.90
C ALA A 272 -7.18 -4.81 25.93
N VAL A 273 -6.05 -4.25 25.49
CA VAL A 273 -4.95 -3.76 26.32
C VAL A 273 -4.55 -2.36 25.85
N PRO A 274 -3.95 -1.50 26.70
CA PRO A 274 -3.45 -0.20 26.26
C PRO A 274 -2.48 -0.34 25.07
N LEU A 275 -2.73 0.41 23.99
CA LEU A 275 -1.85 0.41 22.82
C LEU A 275 -0.52 1.08 23.19
N THR A 276 0.55 0.32 23.07
CA THR A 276 1.93 0.78 23.15
C THR A 276 2.60 0.52 21.81
N PHE A 277 3.70 1.22 21.52
CA PHE A 277 4.43 1.00 20.27
C PHE A 277 4.80 -0.49 20.07
N ASP A 278 5.22 -1.17 21.13
CA ASP A 278 5.56 -2.61 21.11
C ASP A 278 4.36 -3.54 20.90
N GLY A 279 3.15 -3.08 21.23
CA GLY A 279 1.90 -3.83 21.17
C GLY A 279 1.04 -3.52 19.94
N LEU A 280 1.40 -2.54 19.10
CA LEU A 280 0.61 -2.14 17.92
C LEU A 280 0.37 -3.32 16.95
N ALA A 281 1.38 -4.17 16.73
CA ALA A 281 1.24 -5.35 15.87
C ALA A 281 0.39 -6.48 16.46
N GLY A 282 0.06 -6.42 17.76
CA GLY A 282 -0.60 -7.53 18.44
C GLY A 282 0.27 -8.78 18.50
N ASN A 283 -0.36 -9.94 18.41
CA ASN A 283 0.35 -11.19 18.18
C ASN A 283 0.91 -11.19 16.76
N THR A 284 2.20 -11.47 16.62
CA THR A 284 2.92 -11.22 15.38
C THR A 284 4.01 -12.25 15.12
N ILE A 285 4.31 -12.46 13.85
CA ILE A 285 5.43 -13.26 13.37
C ILE A 285 6.21 -12.43 12.35
N VAL A 286 7.54 -12.50 12.41
CA VAL A 286 8.42 -11.91 11.41
C VAL A 286 9.39 -12.97 10.88
N ILE A 287 9.39 -13.15 9.57
CA ILE A 287 10.30 -14.06 8.86
C ILE A 287 11.40 -13.24 8.20
N ASP A 288 12.66 -13.61 8.43
CA ASP A 288 13.79 -13.14 7.63
C ASP A 288 13.81 -13.87 6.27
N LEU A 289 13.62 -13.10 5.20
CA LEU A 289 13.59 -13.57 3.81
C LEU A 289 14.99 -13.56 3.16
N GLY A 290 16.02 -13.15 3.90
CA GLY A 290 17.35 -12.84 3.38
C GLY A 290 17.40 -11.47 2.71
N ASN A 291 18.61 -11.04 2.33
CA ASN A 291 18.87 -9.76 1.65
C ASN A 291 18.33 -8.52 2.41
N GLY A 292 18.23 -8.60 3.74
CA GLY A 292 17.72 -7.51 4.58
C GLY A 292 16.22 -7.27 4.44
N GLN A 293 15.44 -8.29 4.05
CA GLN A 293 13.99 -8.18 3.85
C GLN A 293 13.25 -9.07 4.84
N TYR A 294 12.14 -8.56 5.36
CA TYR A 294 11.40 -9.22 6.42
C TYR A 294 9.91 -9.23 6.11
N ALA A 295 9.29 -10.41 6.17
CA ALA A 295 7.84 -10.55 6.05
C ALA A 295 7.20 -10.46 7.44
N HIS A 296 6.31 -9.49 7.63
CA HIS A 296 5.59 -9.27 8.88
C HIS A 296 4.14 -9.78 8.75
N TYR A 297 3.71 -10.49 9.77
CA TYR A 297 2.34 -10.96 9.95
C TYR A 297 1.85 -10.39 11.28
N MET A 298 0.77 -9.60 11.26
CA MET A 298 0.27 -8.92 12.45
C MET A 298 -1.18 -9.29 12.75
N HIS A 299 -1.64 -8.90 13.94
CA HIS A 299 -3.01 -9.07 14.41
C HIS A 299 -3.45 -10.53 14.53
N LEU A 300 -2.51 -11.45 14.82
CA LEU A 300 -2.78 -12.88 14.88
C LEU A 300 -3.63 -13.25 16.11
N GLN A 301 -4.28 -14.42 16.03
CA GLN A 301 -5.14 -14.92 17.10
C GLN A 301 -4.32 -15.32 18.33
N PRO A 302 -4.74 -14.94 19.56
CA PRO A 302 -4.08 -15.33 20.79
C PRO A 302 -3.96 -16.85 20.91
N LYS A 303 -2.78 -17.32 21.33
CA LYS A 303 -2.44 -18.74 21.56
C LYS A 303 -2.53 -19.60 20.29
N SER A 304 -2.45 -19.00 19.11
CA SER A 304 -2.53 -19.73 17.84
C SER A 304 -1.18 -19.98 17.18
N LEU A 305 -0.11 -19.31 17.63
CA LEU A 305 1.22 -19.45 17.03
C LEU A 305 1.73 -20.89 17.21
N ARG A 306 2.19 -21.49 16.10
CA ARG A 306 2.74 -22.85 16.02
C ARG A 306 4.27 -22.88 15.96
N ILE A 307 4.88 -21.71 16.09
CA ILE A 307 6.33 -21.48 15.97
C ILE A 307 6.80 -20.58 17.11
N LYS A 308 8.12 -20.44 17.24
CA LYS A 308 8.76 -19.48 18.14
C LYS A 308 9.94 -18.79 17.44
N THR A 309 10.39 -17.68 18.02
CA THR A 309 11.61 -17.00 17.58
C THR A 309 12.78 -17.98 17.54
N GLY A 310 13.54 -17.95 16.44
CA GLY A 310 14.67 -18.82 16.19
C GLY A 310 14.37 -20.05 15.33
N ASP A 311 13.10 -20.46 15.22
CA ASP A 311 12.70 -21.58 14.36
C ASP A 311 12.99 -21.29 12.87
N TYR A 312 13.20 -22.35 12.11
CA TYR A 312 13.22 -22.30 10.65
C TYR A 312 11.90 -22.85 10.10
N VAL A 313 11.32 -22.16 9.14
CA VAL A 313 10.05 -22.54 8.52
C VAL A 313 10.21 -22.79 7.02
N ARG A 314 9.34 -23.63 6.46
CA ARG A 314 9.25 -23.83 5.01
C ARG A 314 8.05 -23.09 4.42
N LYS A 315 8.16 -22.64 3.18
CA LYS A 315 7.07 -22.01 2.43
C LYS A 315 5.80 -22.86 2.42
N GLY A 316 4.73 -22.29 2.95
CA GLY A 316 3.42 -22.92 3.12
C GLY A 316 3.26 -23.71 4.40
N GLN A 317 4.24 -23.70 5.31
CA GLN A 317 4.06 -24.19 6.67
C GLN A 317 3.05 -23.30 7.40
N MET A 318 2.09 -23.90 8.10
CA MET A 318 1.13 -23.17 8.92
C MET A 318 1.86 -22.52 10.11
N LEU A 319 1.59 -21.23 10.32
CA LEU A 319 2.24 -20.40 11.32
C LEU A 319 1.34 -20.09 12.51
N ALA A 320 0.10 -19.68 12.23
CA ALA A 320 -0.85 -19.17 13.21
C ALA A 320 -2.26 -19.12 12.58
N ASN A 321 -3.20 -18.48 13.28
CA ASN A 321 -4.51 -18.12 12.75
C ASN A 321 -4.70 -16.59 12.75
N ILE A 322 -5.60 -16.10 11.89
CA ILE A 322 -6.04 -14.69 11.88
C ILE A 322 -6.79 -14.37 13.18
N GLY A 323 -6.45 -13.24 13.80
CA GLY A 323 -7.11 -12.71 14.99
C GLY A 323 -7.54 -11.25 14.82
N ALA A 324 -7.62 -10.55 15.96
CA ALA A 324 -7.90 -9.13 16.06
C ALA A 324 -7.12 -8.49 17.23
N SER A 325 -5.90 -8.96 17.50
CA SER A 325 -5.04 -8.43 18.56
C SER A 325 -4.26 -7.18 18.13
N GLY A 326 -3.80 -6.37 19.08
CA GLY A 326 -3.03 -5.15 18.80
C GLY A 326 -3.89 -3.99 18.32
N ASP A 327 -3.44 -3.22 17.33
CA ASP A 327 -4.19 -2.11 16.75
C ASP A 327 -5.18 -2.54 15.65
N ALA A 328 -5.84 -3.69 15.82
CA ALA A 328 -6.81 -4.23 14.88
C ALA A 328 -8.24 -3.83 15.27
N ARG A 329 -8.94 -3.13 14.37
CA ARG A 329 -10.31 -2.64 14.59
C ARG A 329 -11.38 -3.68 14.31
N GLU A 330 -11.03 -4.68 13.53
CA GLU A 330 -11.78 -5.89 13.22
C GLU A 330 -10.81 -6.99 12.78
N PRO A 331 -11.21 -8.28 12.75
CA PRO A 331 -10.37 -9.37 12.27
C PRO A 331 -9.84 -9.18 10.85
N HIS A 332 -8.53 -9.31 10.67
CA HIS A 332 -7.83 -9.33 9.38
C HIS A 332 -6.38 -9.81 9.57
N LEU A 333 -5.72 -10.20 8.49
CA LEU A 333 -4.27 -10.35 8.47
C LEU A 333 -3.65 -9.10 7.83
N HIS A 334 -2.95 -8.28 8.60
CA HIS A 334 -2.03 -7.28 8.06
C HIS A 334 -0.74 -8.00 7.65
N PHE A 335 -0.40 -7.90 6.36
CA PHE A 335 0.80 -8.49 5.79
C PHE A 335 1.62 -7.44 5.05
N GLU A 336 2.92 -7.38 5.35
CA GLU A 336 3.85 -6.49 4.67
C GLU A 336 5.25 -7.09 4.55
N VAL A 337 6.04 -6.56 3.60
CA VAL A 337 7.47 -6.84 3.48
C VAL A 337 8.24 -5.55 3.63
N THR A 338 9.25 -5.54 4.52
CA THR A 338 9.99 -4.32 4.85
C THR A 338 11.49 -4.56 4.92
N THR A 339 12.27 -3.47 4.98
CA THR A 339 13.73 -3.51 5.11
C THR A 339 14.24 -3.72 6.55
N SER A 340 13.36 -3.97 7.53
CA SER A 340 13.78 -4.26 8.90
C SER A 340 12.80 -5.19 9.64
N ALA A 341 13.32 -5.98 10.57
CA ALA A 341 12.53 -6.88 11.41
C ALA A 341 11.76 -6.15 12.51
N HIS A 342 12.08 -4.89 12.78
CA HIS A 342 11.48 -4.10 13.84
C HIS A 342 10.18 -3.45 13.36
N LEU A 343 9.16 -3.48 14.22
CA LEU A 343 7.82 -2.98 13.90
C LEU A 343 7.86 -1.51 13.49
N LEU A 344 7.31 -1.21 12.30
CA LEU A 344 7.23 0.13 11.69
C LEU A 344 8.59 0.81 11.45
N VAL A 345 9.69 0.15 11.81
CA VAL A 345 11.06 0.59 11.58
C VAL A 345 11.51 -0.15 10.33
N GLY A 346 11.72 0.56 9.24
CA GLY A 346 12.03 -0.02 7.94
C GLY A 346 11.05 0.43 6.86
N GLU A 347 11.51 0.42 5.63
CA GLU A 347 10.75 0.88 4.48
C GLU A 347 9.98 -0.30 3.87
N GLY A 348 8.71 -0.08 3.54
CA GLY A 348 7.90 -1.07 2.84
C GLY A 348 8.42 -1.25 1.42
N ILE A 349 8.65 -2.49 1.00
CA ILE A 349 9.20 -2.82 -0.32
C ILE A 349 8.22 -3.71 -1.10
N PRO A 350 8.24 -3.64 -2.44
CA PRO A 350 7.34 -4.46 -3.24
C PRO A 350 7.70 -5.94 -3.12
N TYR A 351 6.68 -6.78 -3.24
CA TYR A 351 6.78 -8.23 -3.34
C TYR A 351 5.75 -8.74 -4.34
N LEU A 352 5.91 -9.97 -4.80
CA LEU A 352 4.97 -10.61 -5.72
C LEU A 352 4.41 -11.86 -5.07
N ILE A 353 3.13 -12.14 -5.26
CA ILE A 353 2.54 -13.44 -4.95
C ILE A 353 2.71 -14.35 -6.17
N SER A 354 3.33 -15.51 -5.92
CA SER A 354 3.69 -16.50 -6.93
C SER A 354 2.50 -16.94 -7.79
N ARG A 355 1.33 -17.13 -7.18
CA ARG A 355 0.11 -17.51 -7.90
C ARG A 355 -1.16 -17.18 -7.13
N TYR A 356 -2.18 -16.73 -7.84
CA TYR A 356 -3.56 -16.59 -7.34
C TYR A 356 -4.55 -16.43 -8.49
N GLN A 357 -5.85 -16.52 -8.22
CA GLN A 357 -6.88 -16.23 -9.21
C GLN A 357 -7.71 -15.01 -8.76
N LEU A 358 -8.04 -14.13 -9.69
CA LEU A 358 -9.02 -13.09 -9.41
C LEU A 358 -10.42 -13.72 -9.37
N SER A 359 -11.18 -13.34 -8.35
CA SER A 359 -12.57 -13.76 -8.19
C SER A 359 -13.48 -12.57 -8.49
N SER A 360 -14.53 -12.83 -9.26
CA SER A 360 -15.59 -11.87 -9.55
C SER A 360 -16.89 -12.39 -8.96
N ALA A 361 -17.66 -11.54 -8.28
CA ALA A 361 -18.94 -11.94 -7.68
C ALA A 361 -19.85 -12.64 -8.71
N GLY A 362 -20.11 -13.93 -8.49
CA GLY A 362 -20.98 -14.76 -9.34
C GLY A 362 -20.37 -15.29 -10.64
N LYS A 363 -19.06 -15.13 -10.88
CA LYS A 363 -18.35 -15.74 -12.03
C LYS A 363 -17.28 -16.70 -11.55
N ARG A 364 -17.03 -17.76 -12.33
CA ARG A 364 -15.85 -18.60 -12.11
C ARG A 364 -14.59 -17.75 -12.28
N PRO A 365 -13.52 -18.00 -11.49
CA PRO A 365 -12.25 -17.34 -11.68
C PRO A 365 -11.81 -17.50 -13.14
N ASP A 366 -11.48 -16.39 -13.78
CA ASP A 366 -11.30 -16.30 -15.23
C ASP A 366 -9.85 -16.49 -15.66
N GLN A 367 -8.89 -16.15 -14.81
CA GLN A 367 -7.47 -16.29 -15.12
C GLN A 367 -6.59 -16.55 -13.88
N MET A 368 -5.55 -17.37 -14.06
CA MET A 368 -4.45 -17.51 -13.09
C MET A 368 -3.47 -16.36 -13.26
N HIS A 369 -3.24 -15.62 -12.19
CA HIS A 369 -2.22 -14.60 -12.06
C HIS A 369 -0.96 -15.20 -11.46
N THR A 370 0.21 -14.83 -11.99
CA THR A 370 1.50 -15.42 -11.56
C THR A 370 2.56 -14.35 -11.40
N ASN A 371 3.24 -14.35 -10.25
CA ASN A 371 4.26 -13.36 -9.91
C ASN A 371 3.70 -11.93 -10.03
N GLU A 372 2.57 -11.69 -9.37
CA GLU A 372 1.88 -10.40 -9.38
C GLU A 372 1.67 -9.93 -7.94
N LEU A 373 1.67 -8.62 -7.74
CA LEU A 373 1.26 -7.99 -6.49
C LEU A 373 -0.24 -7.72 -6.57
N PRO A 374 -1.06 -8.34 -5.70
CA PRO A 374 -2.47 -7.98 -5.53
C PRO A 374 -2.69 -6.48 -5.37
N GLN A 375 -3.67 -5.94 -6.08
CA GLN A 375 -4.03 -4.53 -6.02
C GLN A 375 -5.17 -4.28 -5.02
N ASP A 376 -5.28 -3.04 -4.54
CA ASP A 376 -6.33 -2.64 -3.62
C ASP A 376 -7.74 -2.96 -4.17
N GLY A 377 -8.56 -3.58 -3.33
CA GLY A 377 -9.93 -4.00 -3.63
C GLY A 377 -10.07 -5.28 -4.45
N GLU A 378 -8.98 -5.87 -4.95
CA GLU A 378 -9.06 -7.14 -5.67
C GLU A 378 -9.52 -8.26 -4.74
N MET A 379 -10.48 -9.06 -5.21
CA MET A 379 -10.91 -10.28 -4.55
C MET A 379 -10.19 -11.47 -5.17
N ILE A 380 -9.60 -12.31 -4.33
CA ILE A 380 -8.59 -13.29 -4.69
C ILE A 380 -8.92 -14.65 -4.09
N ASP A 381 -8.71 -15.67 -4.92
CA ASP A 381 -8.71 -17.07 -4.52
C ASP A 381 -7.27 -17.60 -4.54
N PHE A 382 -6.79 -18.05 -3.38
CA PHE A 382 -5.52 -18.75 -3.25
C PHE A 382 -5.76 -20.26 -3.32
N GLU A 383 -5.05 -20.94 -4.22
CA GLU A 383 -5.18 -22.39 -4.38
C GLU A 383 -5.04 -23.11 -3.04
N GLN A 384 -6.05 -23.93 -2.71
CA GLN A 384 -5.93 -24.89 -1.62
C GLN A 384 -4.84 -25.89 -1.99
N ARG A 385 -3.83 -26.05 -1.12
CA ARG A 385 -2.90 -27.17 -1.28
C ARG A 385 -3.71 -28.44 -1.03
N LYS A 386 -3.81 -29.33 -2.04
CA LYS A 386 -4.19 -30.72 -1.77
C LYS A 386 -3.20 -31.23 -0.74
N ALA A 387 -3.69 -31.67 0.41
CA ALA A 387 -2.86 -32.33 1.41
C ALA A 387 -2.05 -33.42 0.68
N ALA A 388 -0.72 -33.33 0.73
CA ALA A 388 0.10 -34.41 0.26
C ALA A 388 -0.34 -35.65 1.05
N HIS A 389 -0.86 -36.65 0.34
CA HIS A 389 -1.12 -37.95 0.91
C HIS A 389 0.25 -38.49 1.32
N ASP A 390 0.60 -38.33 2.59
CA ASP A 390 1.81 -38.88 3.18
C ASP A 390 1.61 -40.40 3.26
N SER A 391 1.88 -41.05 2.14
CA SER A 391 1.91 -42.50 1.99
C SER A 391 3.34 -43.00 2.23
N SER A 392 3.88 -42.71 3.40
CA SER A 392 5.10 -43.35 3.87
C SER A 392 5.18 -43.47 5.38
N TYR A 393 4.24 -44.25 5.93
CA TYR A 393 4.54 -45.13 7.07
C TYR A 393 3.93 -46.51 6.76
N LYS A 394 4.80 -47.43 6.34
CA LYS A 394 4.60 -48.87 6.46
C LYS A 394 5.79 -49.44 7.22
#